data_AF-A0A699THU8-F1
#
_entry.id   AF-A0A699THU8-F1
#
_cell.length_a   1.000
_cell.length_b   1.000
_cell.length_c   1.000
_cell.angle_alpha   90.00
_cell.angle_beta   90.00
_cell.angle_gamma   90.00
#
_symmetry.space_group_name_H-M   'P 1'
#
loop_
_entity.id
_entity.type
_entity.pdbx_description
1 polymer ?
#
loop_
_entity_poly.entity_id
_entity_poly.type
_entity_poly.pdbx_seq_one_letter_code
_entity_poly.pdbx_strand_id
1 'polypeptide(L)' 'RLEKELEYAQGFRDSVNKKLSNEKFVANAKPDVLERERQKLADTEGKIAALEQALGAL' A
#
# COMPACT_ATOMS: atom_id res chain seq x y z
N ARG A 1 -19.26 0.78 5.21
CA ARG A 1 -18.15 1.05 6.17
C ARG A 1 -16.86 0.44 5.66
N LEU A 2 -16.85 -0.86 5.36
CA LEU A 2 -15.73 -1.58 4.74
C LEU A 2 -15.27 -0.96 3.42
N GLU A 3 -16.19 -0.45 2.58
CA GLU A 3 -15.82 0.26 1.34
C GLU A 3 -14.96 1.51 1.58
N LYS A 4 -15.24 2.28 2.64
CA LYS A 4 -14.43 3.46 2.99
C LYS A 4 -13.05 3.05 3.51
N GLU A 5 -12.97 1.94 4.25
CA GLU A 5 -11.69 1.40 4.72
C GLU A 5 -10.86 0.86 3.54
N LEU A 6 -11.52 0.20 2.58
CA LEU A 6 -10.91 -0.25 1.34
C LEU A 6 -10.37 0.94 0.53
N GLU A 7 -11.18 1.99 0.34
CA GLU A 7 -10.77 3.19 -0.40
C GLU A 7 -9.60 3.91 0.28
N TYR A 8 -9.60 3.99 1.62
CA TYR A 8 -8.47 4.53 2.38
C TYR A 8 -7.21 3.67 2.21
N ALA A 9 -7.33 2.35 2.32
CA ALA A 9 -6.21 1.42 2.14
C ALA A 9 -5.65 1.49 0.71
N GLN A 10 -6.52 1.56 -0.30
CA GLN A 10 -6.13 1.76 -1.71
C GLN A 10 -5.40 3.09 -1.91
N GLY A 11 -5.90 4.20 -1.35
CA GLY A 11 -5.23 5.50 -1.43
C GLY A 11 -3.86 5.51 -0.75
N PHE A 12 -3.72 4.79 0.37
CA PHE A 12 -2.44 4.62 1.06
C PHE A 12 -1.46 3.79 0.22
N ARG A 13 -1.90 2.65 -0.33
CA ARG A 13 -1.12 1.82 -1.26
C ARG A 13 -0.61 2.66 -2.42
N ASP A 14 -1.48 3.44 -3.05
CA ASP A 14 -1.16 4.27 -4.21
C ASP A 14 -0.08 5.32 -3.89
N SER A 15 -0.18 5.94 -2.71
CA SER A 15 0.82 6.90 -2.22
C SER A 15 2.19 6.27 -1.99
N VAL A 16 2.25 5.06 -1.41
CA VAL A 16 3.49 4.32 -1.21
C VAL A 16 4.06 3.85 -2.55
N ASN A 17 3.21 3.35 -3.44
CA ASN A 17 3.61 2.89 -4.77
C ASN A 17 4.17 4.03 -5.63
N LYS A 18 3.59 5.23 -5.56
CA LYS A 18 4.14 6.43 -6.19
C LYS A 18 5.55 6.78 -5.72
N LYS A 19 5.84 6.61 -4.43
CA LYS A 19 7.21 6.81 -3.91
C LYS A 19 8.17 5.74 -4.42
N LEU A 20 7.76 4.47 -4.38
CA LEU A 20 8.58 3.35 -4.84
C LEU A 20 8.76 3.30 -6.37
N SER A 21 7.84 3.90 -7.14
CA SER A 21 7.95 4.04 -8.60
C SER A 21 8.74 5.29 -9.01
N ASN A 22 9.03 6.20 -8.07
CA ASN A 22 9.85 7.37 -8.35
C ASN A 22 11.33 6.99 -8.28
N GLU A 23 11.96 6.86 -9.45
CA GLU A 23 13.37 6.50 -9.59
C GLU A 23 14.31 7.41 -8.78
N LYS A 24 14.01 8.71 -8.65
CA LYS A 24 14.82 9.61 -7.81
C LYS A 24 14.70 9.26 -6.33
N PHE A 25 13.52 8.86 -5.86
CA PHE A 25 13.34 8.42 -4.49
C PHE A 25 14.07 7.10 -4.27
N VAL A 26 13.92 6.12 -5.16
CA VAL A 26 14.60 4.82 -5.04
C VAL A 26 16.11 4.94 -5.09
N ALA A 27 16.65 5.79 -5.97
CA ALA A 27 18.08 5.99 -6.10
C ALA A 27 18.73 6.74 -4.92
N ASN A 28 17.97 7.60 -4.21
CA ASN A 28 18.51 8.44 -3.14
C ASN A 28 18.06 8.03 -1.73
N ALA A 29 17.00 7.23 -1.60
CA ALA A 29 16.51 6.78 -0.31
C ALA A 29 17.44 5.72 0.29
N LYS A 30 17.58 5.75 1.62
CA LYS A 30 18.31 4.72 2.33
C LYS A 30 17.63 3.36 2.17
N PRO A 31 18.38 2.25 2.15
CA PRO A 31 17.81 0.90 2.02
C PRO A 31 16.75 0.61 3.09
N ASP A 32 16.97 1.01 4.34
CA ASP A 32 15.98 0.87 5.43
C ASP A 32 14.66 1.58 5.14
N VAL A 33 14.70 2.76 4.49
CA VAL A 33 13.49 3.50 4.09
C VAL A 33 12.75 2.78 2.96
N LEU A 34 13.49 2.25 1.99
CA LEU A 34 12.91 1.50 0.88
C LEU A 34 12.28 0.19 1.35
N GLU A 35 12.94 -0.53 2.25
CA GLU A 35 12.39 -1.74 2.87
C GLU A 35 11.13 -1.42 3.67
N ARG A 36 11.12 -0.34 4.47
CA ARG A 36 9.92 0.09 5.20
C ARG A 36 8.76 0.44 4.28
N GLU A 37 9.00 1.17 3.19
CA GLU A 37 7.94 1.48 2.23
C GLU A 37 7.45 0.21 1.50
N ARG A 38 8.33 -0.73 1.15
CA ARG A 38 7.93 -2.03 0.58
C ARG A 38 7.11 -2.86 1.58
N GLN A 39 7.49 -2.86 2.86
CA GLN A 39 6.78 -3.59 3.89
C GLN A 39 5.39 -2.97 4.16
N LYS A 40 5.29 -1.64 4.15
CA LYS A 40 3.99 -0.95 4.19
C LYS A 40 3.13 -1.30 2.99
N LEU A 41 3.71 -1.38 1.79
CA LEU A 41 2.99 -1.78 0.59
C LEU A 41 2.39 -3.18 0.76
N ALA A 42 3.22 -4.15 1.15
CA ALA A 42 2.78 -5.54 1.37
C ALA A 42 1.69 -5.67 2.45
N ASP A 43 1.84 -4.98 3.60
CA ASP A 43 0.84 -4.97 4.67
C ASP A 43 -0.50 -4.39 4.18
N THR A 44 -0.42 -3.30 3.41
CA THR A 44 -1.61 -2.64 2.86
C THR A 44 -2.29 -3.51 1.80
N GLU A 45 -1.52 -4.18 0.94
CA GLU A 45 -2.06 -5.11 -0.07
C GLU A 45 -2.75 -6.31 0.59
N GLY A 46 -2.19 -6.85 1.66
CA GLY A 46 -2.85 -7.90 2.45
C GLY A 46 -4.17 -7.44 3.07
N LYS A 47 -4.21 -6.21 3.62
CA LYS A 47 -5.44 -5.60 4.14
C LYS A 47 -6.48 -5.35 3.06
N ILE A 48 -6.08 -4.81 1.92
CA ILE A 48 -6.96 -4.60 0.75
C ILE A 48 -7.58 -5.93 0.33
N ALA A 49 -6.76 -6.98 0.14
CA ALA A 49 -7.25 -8.29 -0.26
C ALA A 49 -8.27 -8.86 0.75
N ALA A 50 -7.98 -8.75 2.06
CA ALA A 50 -8.90 -9.18 3.10
C ALA A 50 -10.22 -8.39 3.10
N LEU A 51 -10.16 -7.06 2.90
CA LEU A 51 -11.33 -6.19 2.81
C LEU A 51 -12.15 -6.47 1.55
N GLU A 52 -11.51 -6.68 0.40
CA GLU A 52 -12.16 -7.05 -0.86
C GLU A 52 -12.84 -8.42 -0.76
N GLN A 53 -12.18 -9.40 -0.14
CA GLN A 53 -12.78 -10.71 0.15
C GLN A 53 -14.00 -10.58 1.06
N ALA A 54 -13.92 -9.78 2.12
CA ALA A 54 -15.03 -9.55 3.04
C ALA A 54 -16.21 -8.82 2.38
N LEU A 55 -15.93 -7.90 1.45
CA LEU A 55 -16.96 -7.19 0.67
C LEU A 55 -17.60 -8.07 -0.41
N GLY A 56 -16.83 -8.94 -1.07
CA GLY A 56 -17.33 -9.85 -2.11
C GLY A 56 -18.02 -11.10 -1.57
N ALA A 57 -17.80 -11.45 -0.30
CA ALA A 57 -18.50 -12.54 0.39
C ALA A 57 -19.86 -12.12 0.99
N LEU A 58 -20.25 -10.86 0.78
CA LEU A 58 -21.46 -10.20 1.29
C LEU A 58 -22.53 -10.14 0.22
#